data_AF-A0A1H7C0N2-F1
#
_entry.id   AF-A0A1H7C0N2-F1
#
_cell.length_a   1.000
_cell.length_b   1.000
_cell.length_c   1.000
_cell.angle_alpha   90.00
_cell.angle_beta   90.00
_cell.angle_gamma   90.00
#
_symmetry.space_group_name_H-M   'P 1'
#
loop_
_entity.id
_entity.type
_entity.pdbx_description
1 polymer ?
#
loop_
_entity_poly.entity_id
_entity_poly.type
_entity_poly.pdbx_seq_one_letter_code
_entity_poly.pdbx_strand_id
1 'polypeptide(L)'
;MKKINWFQVAACVAAGLIGGVLAAIVLSRPALWAGLVGISAGDWLQAVAAIVGVFLTVTATLWLEQRKRDAERREEQRLIREALSMLQTALPAASEPLDAEWDLERRIHETQVHYEAVRTGLDTLSHARQGYRVRSYNLWNALAEIEAVYTVVRPRITNEENIVRGNHVTGAVLAIAREKIEELAQNLAAPVDAAVAALCSELN
;
A
#
# COMPACT_ATOMS: atom_id res chain seq x y z
N MET A 1 4.38 -3.73 -15.33
CA MET A 1 4.82 -4.83 -14.44
C MET A 1 6.06 -5.50 -15.04
N LYS A 2 7.26 -5.36 -14.42
CA LYS A 2 8.40 -6.20 -14.81
C LYS A 2 8.01 -7.63 -14.43
N LYS A 3 7.64 -8.46 -15.42
CA LYS A 3 7.60 -9.91 -15.25
C LYS A 3 8.97 -10.29 -14.71
N ILE A 4 9.06 -10.65 -13.43
CA ILE A 4 10.25 -11.30 -12.91
C ILE A 4 10.37 -12.53 -13.80
N ASN A 5 11.42 -12.54 -14.61
CA ASN A 5 11.67 -13.63 -15.52
C ASN A 5 12.02 -14.80 -14.60
N TRP A 6 11.02 -15.63 -14.28
CA TRP A 6 11.21 -16.84 -13.49
C TRP A 6 12.28 -17.72 -14.11
N PHE A 7 12.51 -17.59 -15.42
CA PHE A 7 13.67 -18.10 -16.13
C PHE A 7 15.01 -17.55 -15.65
N GLN A 8 15.16 -16.26 -15.32
CA GLN A 8 16.42 -15.70 -14.78
C GLN A 8 16.63 -16.09 -13.32
N VAL A 9 15.58 -16.11 -12.50
CA VAL A 9 15.69 -16.59 -11.11
C VAL A 9 15.99 -18.09 -11.11
N ALA A 10 15.28 -18.88 -11.92
CA ALA A 10 15.56 -20.29 -12.13
C ALA A 10 16.93 -20.51 -12.77
N ALA A 11 17.43 -19.64 -13.66
CA ALA A 11 18.77 -19.76 -14.24
C ALA A 11 19.87 -19.40 -13.24
N CYS A 12 19.68 -18.41 -12.36
CA CYS A 12 20.62 -18.11 -11.29
C CYS A 12 20.61 -19.21 -10.20
N VAL A 13 19.44 -19.74 -9.86
CA VAL A 13 19.28 -20.88 -8.95
C VAL A 13 19.82 -22.16 -9.58
N ALA A 14 19.61 -22.39 -10.87
CA ALA A 14 20.16 -23.53 -11.61
C ALA A 14 21.67 -23.38 -11.80
N ALA A 15 22.20 -22.20 -12.09
CA ALA A 15 23.65 -21.95 -12.15
C ALA A 15 24.31 -22.11 -10.77
N GLY A 16 23.63 -21.68 -9.71
CA GLY A 16 24.06 -21.89 -8.32
C GLY A 16 23.98 -23.36 -7.88
N LEU A 17 22.94 -24.09 -8.29
CA LEU A 17 22.79 -25.53 -8.07
C LEU A 17 23.78 -26.33 -8.92
N ILE A 18 23.99 -25.97 -10.19
CA ILE A 18 24.96 -26.62 -11.08
C ILE A 18 26.38 -26.33 -10.59
N GLY A 19 26.68 -25.11 -10.15
CA GLY A 19 27.96 -24.74 -9.53
C GLY A 19 28.18 -25.43 -8.18
N GLY A 20 27.14 -25.52 -7.35
CA GLY A 20 27.18 -26.22 -6.06
C GLY A 20 27.26 -27.73 -6.19
N VAL A 21 26.57 -28.32 -7.18
CA VAL A 21 26.62 -29.75 -7.52
C VAL A 21 27.94 -30.09 -8.21
N LEU A 22 28.49 -29.24 -9.07
CA LEU A 22 29.83 -29.42 -9.64
C LEU A 22 30.91 -29.31 -8.55
N ALA A 23 30.83 -28.33 -7.66
CA ALA A 23 31.72 -28.22 -6.52
C ALA A 23 31.59 -29.45 -5.60
N ALA A 24 30.37 -29.91 -5.32
CA ALA A 24 30.12 -31.12 -4.56
C ALA A 24 30.64 -32.37 -5.27
N ILE A 25 30.52 -32.51 -6.60
CA ILE A 25 31.04 -33.65 -7.38
C ILE A 25 32.58 -33.64 -7.44
N VAL A 26 33.19 -32.46 -7.55
CA VAL A 26 34.64 -32.27 -7.53
C VAL A 26 35.20 -32.59 -6.12
N LEU A 27 34.48 -32.19 -5.06
CA LEU A 27 34.83 -32.47 -3.66
C LEU A 27 34.44 -33.90 -3.21
N SER A 28 33.42 -34.51 -3.83
CA SER A 28 32.92 -35.86 -3.53
C SER A 28 33.67 -36.95 -4.32
N ARG A 29 34.87 -36.66 -4.80
CA ARG A 29 35.84 -37.67 -5.25
C ARG A 29 36.90 -37.91 -4.17
N PRO A 30 36.54 -38.36 -2.95
CA PRO A 30 37.54 -38.75 -1.97
C PRO A 30 38.36 -39.97 -2.45
N ALA A 31 37.84 -40.78 -3.38
CA ALA A 31 38.58 -41.91 -3.94
C ALA A 31 39.86 -41.52 -4.70
N LEU A 32 39.98 -40.27 -5.19
CA LEU A 32 41.18 -39.78 -5.89
C LEU A 32 42.09 -38.92 -5.00
N TRP A 33 41.58 -38.37 -3.89
CA TRP A 33 42.33 -37.48 -3.00
C TRP A 33 42.68 -38.09 -1.63
N ALA A 34 42.03 -39.18 -1.21
CA ALA A 34 42.30 -39.86 0.05
C ALA A 34 43.74 -40.43 0.13
N GLY A 35 44.37 -40.72 -1.02
CA GLY A 35 45.77 -41.10 -1.08
C GLY A 35 46.77 -39.92 -1.02
N LEU A 36 46.32 -38.68 -1.15
CA LEU A 36 47.18 -37.50 -1.34
C LEU A 36 47.12 -36.46 -0.20
N VAL A 37 46.02 -36.38 0.58
CA VAL A 37 45.82 -35.23 1.50
C VAL A 37 45.43 -35.63 2.94
N GLY A 38 45.17 -36.91 3.23
CA GLY A 38 44.96 -37.39 4.61
C GLY A 38 43.72 -36.84 5.32
N ILE A 39 42.73 -36.32 4.58
CA ILE A 39 41.49 -35.76 5.15
C ILE A 39 40.52 -36.91 5.47
N SER A 40 39.97 -36.92 6.69
CA SER A 40 39.10 -38.00 7.16
C SER A 40 37.76 -38.02 6.43
N ALA A 41 37.15 -39.21 6.32
CA ALA A 41 35.82 -39.37 5.75
C ALA A 41 34.71 -38.64 6.55
N GLY A 42 34.99 -38.15 7.76
CA GLY A 42 34.05 -37.34 8.55
C GLY A 42 34.02 -35.88 8.10
N ASP A 43 35.17 -35.31 7.75
CA ASP A 43 35.32 -33.87 7.47
C ASP A 43 34.65 -33.46 6.15
N TRP A 44 34.70 -34.32 5.13
CA TRP A 44 34.02 -34.03 3.86
C TRP A 44 32.49 -34.04 4.01
N LEU A 45 31.97 -34.97 4.81
CA LEU A 45 30.54 -35.14 5.03
C LEU A 45 29.99 -33.95 5.83
N GLN A 46 30.78 -33.47 6.79
CA GLN A 46 30.50 -32.26 7.55
C GLN A 46 30.55 -31.00 6.68
N ALA A 47 31.52 -30.90 5.76
CA ALA A 47 31.62 -29.79 4.80
C ALA A 47 30.43 -29.75 3.83
N VAL A 48 30.00 -30.91 3.30
CA VAL A 48 28.82 -31.00 2.43
C VAL A 48 27.55 -30.64 3.20
N ALA A 49 27.38 -31.14 4.42
CA ALA A 49 26.24 -30.79 5.28
C ALA A 49 26.21 -29.28 5.60
N ALA A 50 27.37 -28.65 5.82
CA ALA A 50 27.48 -27.21 6.04
C ALA A 50 27.08 -26.40 4.78
N ILE A 51 27.52 -26.81 3.59
CA ILE A 51 27.16 -26.15 2.33
C ILE A 51 25.65 -26.26 2.07
N VAL A 52 25.07 -27.44 2.27
CA VAL A 52 23.62 -27.66 2.14
C VAL A 52 22.85 -26.84 3.18
N GLY A 53 23.32 -26.78 4.42
CA GLY A 53 22.73 -25.98 5.49
C GLY A 53 22.72 -24.48 5.19
N VAL A 54 23.83 -23.93 4.70
CA VAL A 54 23.91 -22.53 4.27
C VAL A 54 22.95 -22.26 3.11
N PHE A 55 22.87 -23.16 2.13
CA PHE A 55 21.98 -22.99 0.98
C PHE A 55 20.50 -23.00 1.36
N LEU A 56 20.09 -23.94 2.23
CA LEU A 56 18.73 -23.98 2.79
C LEU A 56 18.40 -22.71 3.59
N THR A 57 19.38 -22.18 4.33
CA THR A 57 19.18 -20.96 5.13
C THR A 57 19.00 -19.72 4.24
N VAL A 58 19.79 -19.60 3.17
CA VAL A 58 19.68 -18.50 2.19
C VAL A 58 18.35 -18.57 1.44
N THR A 59 17.93 -19.75 1.01
CA THR A 59 16.63 -19.92 0.32
C THR A 59 15.44 -19.68 1.26
N ALA A 60 15.50 -20.15 2.51
CA ALA A 60 14.48 -19.90 3.51
C ALA A 60 14.37 -18.41 3.88
N THR A 61 15.48 -17.70 4.00
CA THR A 61 15.49 -16.25 4.27
C THR A 61 14.91 -15.46 3.09
N LEU A 62 15.30 -15.77 1.85
CA LEU A 62 14.72 -15.15 0.65
C LEU A 62 13.21 -15.41 0.54
N TRP A 63 12.77 -16.62 0.88
CA TRP A 63 11.34 -16.98 0.89
C TRP A 63 10.56 -16.23 1.97
N LEU A 64 11.09 -16.15 3.19
CA LEU A 64 10.48 -15.39 4.28
C LEU A 64 10.40 -13.90 3.96
N GLU A 65 11.45 -13.34 3.37
CA GLU A 65 11.48 -11.93 2.99
C GLU A 65 10.50 -11.63 1.84
N GLN A 66 10.36 -12.53 0.87
CA GLN A 66 9.31 -12.42 -0.15
C GLN A 66 7.91 -12.52 0.46
N ARG A 67 7.67 -13.48 1.35
CA ARG A 67 6.36 -13.64 2.01
C ARG A 67 6.01 -12.42 2.84
N LYS A 68 6.99 -11.83 3.52
CA LYS A 68 6.83 -10.57 4.26
C LYS A 68 6.48 -9.41 3.33
N ARG A 69 7.23 -9.23 2.23
CA ARG A 69 6.96 -8.20 1.22
C ARG A 69 5.59 -8.36 0.56
N ASP A 70 5.13 -9.60 0.34
CA ASP A 70 3.81 -9.86 -0.23
C ASP A 70 2.68 -9.67 0.79
N ALA A 71 2.93 -9.90 2.08
CA ALA A 71 1.99 -9.56 3.15
C ALA A 71 1.88 -8.05 3.35
N GLU A 72 3.00 -7.34 3.42
CA GLU A 72 3.07 -5.86 3.48
C GLU A 72 2.32 -5.24 2.30
N ARG A 73 2.49 -5.75 1.07
CA ARG A 73 1.74 -5.26 -0.09
C ARG A 73 0.23 -5.42 0.03
N ARG A 74 -0.25 -6.54 0.58
CA ARG A 74 -1.69 -6.77 0.76
C ARG A 74 -2.27 -5.82 1.79
N GLU A 75 -1.51 -5.56 2.86
CA GLU A 75 -1.89 -4.63 3.92
C GLU A 75 -1.89 -3.18 3.41
N GLU A 76 -0.88 -2.78 2.65
CA GLU A 76 -0.81 -1.46 2.02
C GLU A 76 -1.94 -1.25 0.99
N GLN A 77 -2.21 -2.24 0.13
CA GLN A 77 -3.35 -2.18 -0.80
C GLN A 77 -4.70 -2.13 -0.07
N ARG A 78 -4.81 -2.80 1.08
CA ARG A 78 -6.01 -2.73 1.92
C ARG A 78 -6.22 -1.30 2.43
N LEU A 79 -5.18 -0.60 2.87
CA LEU A 79 -5.30 0.79 3.34
C LEU A 79 -5.74 1.75 2.23
N ILE A 80 -5.21 1.61 1.01
CA ILE A 80 -5.65 2.42 -0.14
C ILE A 80 -7.12 2.13 -0.46
N ARG A 81 -7.50 0.85 -0.48
CA ARG A 81 -8.89 0.44 -0.73
C ARG A 81 -9.84 0.99 0.33
N GLU A 82 -9.44 0.89 1.59
CA GLU A 82 -10.21 1.40 2.73
C GLU A 82 -10.39 2.91 2.63
N ALA A 83 -9.31 3.66 2.39
CA ALA A 83 -9.37 5.11 2.21
C ALA A 83 -10.27 5.52 1.04
N LEU A 84 -10.13 4.87 -0.13
CA LEU A 84 -10.98 5.14 -1.28
C LEU A 84 -12.45 4.78 -1.01
N SER A 85 -12.73 3.70 -0.26
CA SER A 85 -14.09 3.35 0.11
C SER A 85 -14.72 4.35 1.08
N MET A 86 -13.95 4.85 2.06
CA MET A 86 -14.39 5.91 2.96
C MET A 86 -14.75 7.18 2.17
N LEU A 87 -13.91 7.56 1.19
CA LEU A 87 -14.18 8.70 0.33
C LEU A 87 -15.39 8.49 -0.58
N GLN A 88 -15.56 7.30 -1.17
CA GLN A 88 -16.75 6.98 -1.96
C GLN A 88 -18.05 7.06 -1.15
N THR A 89 -18.01 6.80 0.16
CA THR A 89 -19.18 6.97 1.03
C THR A 89 -19.34 8.42 1.53
N ALA A 90 -18.23 9.11 1.82
CA ALA A 90 -18.26 10.42 2.45
C ALA A 90 -18.57 11.56 1.47
N LEU A 91 -18.08 11.50 0.23
CA LEU A 91 -18.28 12.56 -0.75
C LEU A 91 -19.77 12.72 -1.16
N PRO A 92 -20.53 11.65 -1.45
CA PRO A 92 -21.96 11.78 -1.70
C PRO A 92 -22.72 12.35 -0.51
N ALA A 93 -22.44 11.83 0.71
CA ALA A 93 -23.07 12.33 1.93
C ALA A 93 -22.78 13.83 2.17
N ALA A 94 -21.55 14.28 1.91
CA ALA A 94 -21.18 15.69 2.01
C ALA A 94 -21.91 16.59 0.99
N SER A 95 -22.32 16.04 -0.15
CA SER A 95 -23.08 16.76 -1.19
C SER A 95 -24.60 16.73 -0.97
N GLU A 96 -25.11 15.89 -0.07
CA GLU A 96 -26.55 15.72 0.11
C GLU A 96 -27.21 16.89 0.86
N PRO A 97 -28.35 17.44 0.38
CA PRO A 97 -29.14 18.43 1.09
C PRO A 97 -29.51 17.99 2.51
N LEU A 98 -28.86 18.57 3.54
CA LEU A 98 -29.39 18.60 4.90
C LEU A 98 -30.87 19.00 4.90
N ASP A 99 -31.64 18.25 5.67
CA ASP A 99 -33.07 18.44 5.83
C ASP A 99 -33.37 19.82 6.45
N ALA A 100 -34.32 20.52 5.84
CA ALA A 100 -34.76 21.84 6.27
C ALA A 100 -35.54 21.78 7.59
N GLU A 101 -36.09 20.62 7.94
CA GLU A 101 -36.81 20.40 9.20
C GLU A 101 -35.88 20.19 10.40
N TRP A 102 -34.58 20.01 10.18
CA TRP A 102 -33.62 19.83 11.26
C TRP A 102 -33.31 21.15 11.98
N ASP A 103 -33.20 21.04 13.29
CA ASP A 103 -32.69 22.09 14.15
C ASP A 103 -31.24 22.47 13.79
N LEU A 104 -30.86 23.70 14.09
CA LEU A 104 -29.54 24.24 13.74
C LEU A 104 -28.41 23.41 14.36
N GLU A 105 -28.59 22.93 15.59
CA GLU A 105 -27.58 22.14 16.31
C GLU A 105 -27.34 20.79 15.62
N ARG A 106 -28.40 20.08 15.23
CA ARG A 106 -28.28 18.86 14.42
C ARG A 106 -27.62 19.10 13.07
N ARG A 107 -27.96 20.20 12.38
CA ARG A 107 -27.34 20.55 11.08
C ARG A 107 -25.85 20.87 11.22
N ILE A 108 -25.46 21.53 12.31
CA ILE A 108 -24.04 21.76 12.65
C ILE A 108 -23.34 20.43 12.88
N HIS A 109 -23.92 19.55 13.70
CA HIS A 109 -23.35 18.25 14.01
C HIS A 109 -23.13 17.41 12.75
N GLU A 110 -24.15 17.29 11.88
CA GLU A 110 -24.03 16.50 10.64
C GLU A 110 -22.96 17.07 9.71
N THR A 111 -22.89 18.40 9.60
CA THR A 111 -21.85 19.07 8.79
C THR A 111 -20.44 18.76 9.33
N GLN A 112 -20.26 18.75 10.66
CA GLN A 112 -18.99 18.36 11.27
C GLN A 112 -18.64 16.89 10.97
N VAL A 113 -19.63 15.99 11.02
CA VAL A 113 -19.44 14.56 10.70
C VAL A 113 -18.98 14.39 9.25
N HIS A 114 -19.60 15.08 8.30
CA HIS A 114 -19.18 15.03 6.89
C HIS A 114 -17.75 15.56 6.70
N TYR A 115 -17.40 16.67 7.34
CA TYR A 115 -16.05 17.21 7.30
C TYR A 115 -15.02 16.23 7.87
N GLU A 116 -15.33 15.62 9.01
CA GLU A 116 -14.45 14.65 9.65
C GLU A 116 -14.28 13.37 8.81
N ALA A 117 -15.36 12.88 8.19
CA ALA A 117 -15.31 11.71 7.32
C ALA A 117 -14.43 11.95 6.08
N VAL A 118 -14.62 13.08 5.38
CA VAL A 118 -13.80 13.45 4.22
C VAL A 118 -12.33 13.64 4.63
N ARG A 119 -12.08 14.34 5.75
CA ARG A 119 -10.72 14.55 6.28
C ARG A 119 -10.04 13.23 6.61
N THR A 120 -10.73 12.34 7.32
CA THR A 120 -10.21 11.02 7.72
C THR A 120 -9.89 10.16 6.51
N GLY A 121 -10.75 10.15 5.48
CA GLY A 121 -10.50 9.45 4.22
C GLY A 121 -9.24 9.97 3.51
N LEU A 122 -9.08 11.30 3.41
CA LEU A 122 -7.92 11.93 2.76
C LEU A 122 -6.62 11.74 3.56
N ASP A 123 -6.65 11.83 4.88
CA ASP A 123 -5.48 11.57 5.74
C ASP A 123 -5.05 10.09 5.67
N THR A 124 -6.01 9.16 5.67
CA THR A 124 -5.74 7.72 5.49
C THR A 124 -5.12 7.45 4.12
N LEU A 125 -5.62 8.10 3.07
CA LEU A 125 -5.07 7.98 1.72
C LEU A 125 -3.64 8.52 1.63
N SER A 126 -3.39 9.68 2.23
CA SER A 126 -2.05 10.29 2.31
C SER A 126 -1.06 9.36 3.03
N HIS A 127 -1.48 8.79 4.16
CA HIS A 127 -0.67 7.83 4.90
C HIS A 127 -0.38 6.56 4.08
N ALA A 128 -1.42 5.99 3.45
CA ALA A 128 -1.29 4.78 2.64
C ALA A 128 -0.34 4.99 1.45
N ARG A 129 -0.35 6.17 0.82
CA ARG A 129 0.54 6.53 -0.30
C ARG A 129 2.01 6.65 0.12
N GLN A 130 2.31 7.12 1.33
CA GLN A 130 3.69 7.23 1.81
C GLN A 130 4.35 5.85 1.99
N GLY A 131 3.56 4.83 2.35
CA GLY A 131 4.03 3.44 2.45
C GLY A 131 4.02 2.70 1.12
N TYR A 132 3.03 2.94 0.27
CA TYR A 132 2.79 2.12 -0.92
C TYR A 132 3.50 2.63 -2.18
N ARG A 133 4.35 1.78 -2.76
CA ARG A 133 4.89 2.01 -4.12
C ARG A 133 3.87 1.61 -5.18
N VAL A 134 3.03 2.57 -5.59
CA VAL A 134 2.07 2.39 -6.70
C VAL A 134 2.80 2.03 -7.99
N ARG A 135 2.46 0.88 -8.59
CA ARG A 135 3.06 0.40 -9.85
C ARG A 135 2.19 0.67 -11.07
N SER A 136 0.87 0.70 -10.92
CA SER A 136 -0.02 1.16 -11.99
C SER A 136 0.13 2.66 -12.15
N TYR A 137 0.51 3.05 -13.37
CA TYR A 137 0.55 4.45 -13.77
C TYR A 137 -0.83 5.11 -13.60
N ASN A 138 -1.91 4.40 -13.93
CA ASN A 138 -3.28 4.92 -13.86
C ASN A 138 -3.70 5.17 -12.41
N LEU A 139 -3.44 4.21 -11.52
CA LEU A 139 -3.73 4.36 -10.08
C LEU A 139 -2.86 5.47 -9.48
N TRP A 140 -1.59 5.56 -9.88
CA TRP A 140 -0.70 6.61 -9.40
C TRP A 140 -1.15 8.00 -9.84
N ASN A 141 -1.57 8.14 -11.11
CA ASN A 141 -2.06 9.41 -11.64
C ASN A 141 -3.36 9.84 -10.95
N ALA A 142 -4.32 8.93 -10.80
CA ALA A 142 -5.57 9.23 -10.10
C ALA A 142 -5.34 9.62 -8.62
N LEU A 143 -4.44 8.91 -7.92
CA LEU A 143 -4.06 9.27 -6.55
C LEU A 143 -3.30 10.61 -6.48
N ALA A 144 -2.54 10.97 -7.51
CA ALA A 144 -1.85 12.26 -7.58
C ALA A 144 -2.83 13.42 -7.82
N GLU A 145 -3.88 13.20 -8.62
CA GLU A 145 -4.96 14.17 -8.81
C GLU A 145 -5.73 14.40 -7.51
N ILE A 146 -6.08 13.34 -6.77
CA ILE A 146 -6.70 13.46 -5.44
C ILE A 146 -5.80 14.25 -4.47
N GLU A 147 -4.50 13.96 -4.46
CA GLU A 147 -3.54 14.65 -3.60
C GLU A 147 -3.35 16.12 -3.98
N ALA A 148 -3.37 16.44 -5.26
CA ALA A 148 -3.28 17.82 -5.74
C ALA A 148 -4.48 18.65 -5.25
N VAL A 149 -5.70 18.11 -5.37
CA VAL A 149 -6.90 18.73 -4.81
C VAL A 149 -6.82 18.83 -3.29
N TYR A 150 -6.40 17.76 -2.62
CA TYR A 150 -6.28 17.73 -1.16
C TYR A 150 -5.31 18.79 -0.64
N THR A 151 -4.13 18.93 -1.24
CA THR A 151 -3.10 19.86 -0.78
C THR A 151 -3.58 21.31 -0.82
N VAL A 152 -4.40 21.65 -1.81
CA VAL A 152 -5.00 22.98 -1.96
C VAL A 152 -6.16 23.19 -0.99
N VAL A 153 -6.99 22.17 -0.78
CA VAL A 153 -8.26 22.33 -0.04
C VAL A 153 -8.14 22.02 1.45
N ARG A 154 -7.20 21.17 1.87
CA ARG A 154 -6.95 20.82 3.28
C ARG A 154 -6.89 22.02 4.24
N PRO A 155 -6.07 23.07 4.01
CA PRO A 155 -6.03 24.21 4.93
C PRO A 155 -7.35 24.97 4.98
N ARG A 156 -8.13 24.95 3.89
CA ARG A 156 -9.47 25.54 3.85
C ARG A 156 -10.45 24.72 4.68
N ILE A 157 -10.48 23.39 4.49
CA ILE A 157 -11.31 22.48 5.28
C ILE A 157 -11.06 22.64 6.77
N THR A 158 -9.79 22.61 7.20
CA THR A 158 -9.45 22.72 8.63
C THR A 158 -9.88 24.08 9.20
N ASN A 159 -9.80 25.15 8.41
CA ASN A 159 -10.27 26.46 8.83
C ASN A 159 -11.81 26.50 8.97
N GLU A 160 -12.55 26.00 7.98
CA GLU A 160 -14.01 25.92 8.05
C GLU A 160 -14.50 25.00 9.17
N GLU A 161 -13.85 23.86 9.38
CA GLU A 161 -14.14 22.93 10.47
C GLU A 161 -13.96 23.63 11.83
N ASN A 162 -12.89 24.41 12.01
CA ASN A 162 -12.68 25.19 13.23
C ASN A 162 -13.75 26.28 13.42
N ILE A 163 -14.22 26.90 12.34
CA ILE A 163 -15.31 27.88 12.38
C ILE A 163 -16.62 27.20 12.80
N VAL A 164 -16.93 26.03 12.23
CA VAL A 164 -18.14 25.24 12.55
C VAL A 164 -18.07 24.61 13.95
N ARG A 165 -16.88 24.38 14.50
CA ARG A 165 -16.69 23.95 15.90
C ARG A 165 -16.78 25.09 16.92
N GLY A 166 -16.80 26.35 16.47
CA GLY A 166 -16.85 27.52 17.34
C GLY A 166 -18.24 27.74 17.98
N ASN A 167 -18.28 28.48 19.10
CA ASN A 167 -19.51 28.70 19.89
C ASN A 167 -20.56 29.63 19.24
N HIS A 168 -20.32 30.16 18.04
CA HIS A 168 -21.18 31.16 17.38
C HIS A 168 -21.44 30.85 15.90
N VAL A 169 -21.79 29.60 15.58
CA VAL A 169 -22.20 29.23 14.22
C VAL A 169 -23.61 29.74 13.94
N THR A 170 -23.74 30.59 12.92
CA THR A 170 -25.03 31.03 12.40
C THR A 170 -25.44 30.17 11.20
N GLY A 171 -26.73 30.19 10.84
CA GLY A 171 -27.21 29.49 9.64
C GLY A 171 -26.51 29.94 8.34
N ALA A 172 -26.09 31.22 8.26
CA ALA A 172 -25.34 31.74 7.12
C ALA A 172 -23.90 31.19 7.05
N VAL A 173 -23.23 31.09 8.20
CA VAL A 173 -21.89 30.46 8.30
C VAL A 173 -21.97 28.99 7.91
N LEU A 174 -23.02 28.30 8.35
CA LEU A 174 -23.26 26.90 8.00
C LEU A 174 -23.51 26.71 6.50
N ALA A 175 -24.28 27.61 5.86
CA ALA A 175 -24.53 27.56 4.42
C ALA A 175 -23.23 27.71 3.61
N ILE A 176 -22.35 28.64 4.00
CA ILE A 176 -21.04 28.83 3.36
C ILE A 176 -20.13 27.62 3.57
N ALA A 177 -20.07 27.10 4.80
CA ALA A 177 -19.27 25.91 5.10
C ALA A 177 -19.74 24.70 4.28
N ARG A 178 -21.04 24.60 4.05
CA ARG A 178 -21.64 23.54 3.26
C ARG A 178 -21.39 23.71 1.75
N GLU A 179 -21.52 24.90 1.21
CA GLU A 179 -21.17 25.18 -0.19
C GLU A 179 -19.73 24.75 -0.49
N LYS A 180 -18.80 25.01 0.44
CA LYS A 180 -17.40 24.62 0.32
C LYS A 180 -17.17 23.10 0.38
N ILE A 181 -17.89 22.38 1.25
CA ILE A 181 -17.74 20.92 1.31
C ILE A 181 -18.38 20.24 0.09
N GLU A 182 -19.45 20.82 -0.46
CA GLU A 182 -20.08 20.38 -1.69
C GLU A 182 -19.16 20.60 -2.90
N GLU A 183 -18.56 21.78 -3.03
CA GLU A 183 -17.55 22.08 -4.07
C GLU A 183 -16.38 21.10 -4.00
N LEU A 184 -15.89 20.82 -2.79
CA LEU A 184 -14.86 19.81 -2.56
C LEU A 184 -15.32 18.41 -3.00
N ALA A 185 -16.54 18.01 -2.63
CA ALA A 185 -17.10 16.72 -2.98
C ALA A 185 -17.19 16.53 -4.50
N GLN A 186 -17.67 17.56 -5.21
CA GLN A 186 -17.77 17.56 -6.67
C GLN A 186 -16.39 17.48 -7.34
N ASN A 187 -15.40 18.22 -6.84
CA ASN A 187 -14.04 18.21 -7.37
C ASN A 187 -13.31 16.88 -7.12
N LEU A 188 -13.63 16.17 -6.03
CA LEU A 188 -12.99 14.90 -5.66
C LEU A 188 -13.71 13.66 -6.22
N ALA A 189 -15.00 13.75 -6.57
CA ALA A 189 -15.78 12.61 -7.02
C ALA A 189 -15.16 11.88 -8.21
N ALA A 190 -14.87 12.60 -9.30
CA ALA A 190 -14.31 11.99 -10.51
C ALA A 190 -12.90 11.39 -10.31
N PRO A 191 -11.95 12.08 -9.64
CA PRO A 191 -10.66 11.48 -9.29
C PRO A 191 -10.76 10.23 -8.41
N VAL A 192 -11.68 10.21 -7.44
CA VAL A 192 -11.91 9.06 -6.55
C VAL A 192 -12.47 7.87 -7.34
N ASP A 193 -13.45 8.10 -8.20
CA ASP A 193 -14.01 7.04 -9.05
C ASP A 193 -12.97 6.49 -10.03
N ALA A 194 -12.13 7.34 -10.61
CA ALA A 194 -11.03 6.92 -11.46
C ALA A 194 -10.00 6.07 -10.69
N ALA A 195 -9.67 6.46 -9.45
CA ALA A 195 -8.77 5.69 -8.58
C ALA A 195 -9.36 4.33 -8.22
N VAL A 196 -10.66 4.26 -7.93
CA VAL A 196 -11.36 3.00 -7.62
C VAL A 196 -11.42 2.09 -8.83
N ALA A 197 -11.76 2.62 -10.00
CA ALA A 197 -11.76 1.85 -11.25
C ALA A 197 -10.35 1.30 -11.57
N ALA A 198 -9.32 2.13 -11.39
CA ALA A 198 -7.93 1.72 -11.58
C ALA A 198 -7.53 0.62 -10.59
N LEU A 199 -7.91 0.74 -9.31
CA LEU A 199 -7.63 -0.28 -8.30
C LEU A 199 -8.35 -1.60 -8.60
N CYS A 200 -9.62 -1.56 -9.00
CA CYS A 200 -10.37 -2.75 -9.41
C CYS A 200 -9.74 -3.46 -10.62
N SER A 201 -9.18 -2.70 -11.56
CA SER A 201 -8.47 -3.26 -12.72
C SER A 201 -7.15 -3.95 -12.38
N GLU A 202 -6.51 -3.61 -11.24
CA GLU A 202 -5.30 -4.30 -10.77
C GLU A 202 -5.61 -5.59 -9.99
N LEU A 203 -6.84 -5.73 -9.48
CA LEU A 203 -7.27 -6.87 -8.67
C LEU A 203 -7.86 -8.03 -9.49
N ASN A 204 -8.27 -7.76 -10.74
CA ASN A 204 -8.77 -8.75 -11.70
C ASN A 204 -7.65 -9.24 -12.64
#